data_AF-A0A7S2LC41-F1
#
_entry.id   AF-A0A7S2LC41-F1
#
_cell.length_a   1.000
_cell.length_b   1.000
_cell.length_c   1.000
_cell.angle_alpha   90.00
_cell.angle_beta   90.00
_cell.angle_gamma   90.00
#
_symmetry.space_group_name_H-M   'P 1'
#
loop_
_entity.id
_entity.type
_entity.pdbx_description
1 polymer ?
#
loop_
_entity_poly.entity_id
_entity_poly.type
_entity_poly.pdbx_seq_one_letter_code
_entity_poly.pdbx_strand_id
1 'polypeptide(L)'
;MSYRELRNFTEKMRAIGYPRVISMENFQNPNFELVADILYWMVSRYDPNVNVHGTIETQDDRIKFLSGITRHLAADGIILNSKSLYAANGYAVKELLKFANVLHEALIAVENYEGLGNFDDFAMSINLGTVKRARALASEITEQGSRLYEMLSGYEGNADRNALENALSFLDLFSSKIDHGAEHEHIERQVQRIIESTRHDVDKQHSLQQSL
;
A
#
# COMPACT_ATOMS: atom_id res chain seq x y z
N MET A 1 8.74 21.95 15.19
CA MET A 1 9.11 21.74 13.77
C MET A 1 9.21 23.09 13.10
N SER A 2 10.21 23.34 12.26
CA SER A 2 10.29 24.59 11.48
C SER A 2 9.50 24.47 10.18
N TYR A 3 8.85 25.56 9.74
CA TYR A 3 8.18 25.66 8.44
C TYR A 3 9.06 25.17 7.29
N ARG A 4 10.37 25.45 7.38
CA ARG A 4 11.36 25.04 6.38
C ARG A 4 11.50 23.52 6.27
N GLU A 5 11.41 22.80 7.39
CA GLU A 5 11.52 21.34 7.41
C GLU A 5 10.32 20.69 6.72
N LEU A 6 9.12 21.25 6.90
CA LEU A 6 7.89 20.67 6.34
C LEU A 6 7.87 20.86 4.84
N ARG A 7 8.20 22.08 4.41
CA ARG A 7 8.31 22.38 3.00
C ARG A 7 9.33 21.48 2.31
N ASN A 8 10.53 21.35 2.88
CA ASN A 8 11.56 20.46 2.34
C ASN A 8 11.07 19.01 2.26
N PHE A 9 10.42 18.51 3.32
CA PHE A 9 9.81 17.18 3.30
C PHE A 9 8.78 17.03 2.17
N THR A 10 7.83 17.96 2.05
CA THR A 10 6.79 17.90 1.00
C THR A 10 7.37 17.95 -0.42
N GLU A 11 8.42 18.74 -0.64
CA GLU A 11 9.10 18.84 -1.94
C GLU A 11 9.83 17.54 -2.27
N LYS A 12 10.55 16.96 -1.29
CA LYS A 12 11.23 15.66 -1.46
C LYS A 12 10.27 14.51 -1.71
N MET A 13 9.17 14.43 -0.95
CA MET A 13 8.15 13.39 -1.15
C MET A 13 7.52 13.48 -2.54
N ARG A 14 7.31 14.70 -3.07
CA ARG A 14 6.84 14.89 -4.44
C ARG A 14 7.89 14.44 -5.45
N ALA A 15 9.16 14.78 -5.25
CA ALA A 15 10.25 14.40 -6.16
C ALA A 15 10.42 12.88 -6.26
N ILE A 16 10.34 12.14 -5.15
CA ILE A 16 10.40 10.67 -5.15
C ILE A 16 9.11 10.00 -5.67
N GLY A 17 8.06 10.77 -5.94
CA GLY A 17 6.82 10.31 -6.58
C GLY A 17 5.75 9.79 -5.63
N TYR A 18 5.70 10.28 -4.39
CA TYR A 18 4.60 9.96 -3.48
C TYR A 18 3.26 10.52 -4.02
N PRO A 19 2.22 9.67 -4.15
CA PRO A 19 1.03 10.02 -4.93
C PRO A 19 0.08 11.00 -4.22
N ARG A 20 0.11 11.06 -2.89
CA ARG A 20 -0.80 11.90 -2.09
C ARG A 20 -0.17 13.26 -1.79
N VAL A 21 -0.98 14.32 -1.89
CA VAL A 21 -0.53 15.67 -1.53
C VAL A 21 -0.41 15.79 -0.01
N ILE A 22 0.77 16.18 0.46
CA ILE A 22 1.07 16.43 1.86
C ILE A 22 1.00 17.94 2.10
N SER A 23 0.15 18.38 3.04
CA SER A 23 -0.02 19.79 3.41
C SER A 23 0.48 20.08 4.82
N MET A 24 0.64 21.37 5.14
CA MET A 24 1.01 21.84 6.47
C MET A 24 -0.02 21.47 7.54
N GLU A 25 -1.30 21.51 7.18
CA GLU A 25 -2.42 21.27 8.09
C GLU A 25 -2.48 19.82 8.55
N ASN A 26 -1.99 18.88 7.73
CA ASN A 26 -2.01 17.46 8.07
C ASN A 26 -1.17 17.10 9.31
N PHE A 27 -0.22 17.96 9.71
CA PHE A 27 0.62 17.76 10.89
C PHE A 27 0.39 18.79 12.00
N GLN A 28 -0.62 19.67 11.85
CA GLN A 28 -1.03 20.57 12.94
C GLN A 28 -1.66 19.77 14.08
N ASN A 29 -2.46 18.75 13.73
CA ASN A 29 -3.01 17.77 14.66
C ASN A 29 -2.34 16.40 14.44
N PRO A 30 -2.22 15.56 15.49
CA PRO A 30 -1.70 14.20 15.34
C PRO A 30 -2.47 13.41 14.28
N ASN A 31 -1.79 12.99 13.21
CA ASN A 31 -2.37 12.19 12.13
C ASN A 31 -1.54 10.93 11.87
N PHE A 32 -1.78 9.91 12.69
CA PHE A 32 -1.01 8.67 12.62
C PHE A 32 -1.24 7.91 11.32
N GLU A 33 -2.47 7.94 10.78
CA GLU A 33 -2.79 7.25 9.52
C GLU A 33 -1.94 7.76 8.37
N LEU A 34 -1.78 9.09 8.27
CA LEU A 34 -0.89 9.68 7.27
C LEU A 34 0.57 9.27 7.48
N VAL A 35 1.06 9.28 8.73
CA VAL A 35 2.44 8.88 9.03
C VAL A 35 2.67 7.41 8.66
N ALA A 36 1.72 6.54 8.98
CA ALA A 36 1.78 5.12 8.65
C ALA A 36 1.75 4.88 7.13
N ASP A 37 0.85 5.57 6.41
CA ASP A 37 0.77 5.50 4.95
C ASP A 37 2.08 5.95 4.28
N ILE A 38 2.63 7.10 4.69
CA ILE A 38 3.90 7.60 4.17
C ILE A 38 5.04 6.62 4.48
N LEU A 39 5.13 6.11 5.71
CA LEU A 39 6.18 5.15 6.09
C LEU A 39 6.07 3.86 5.29
N TYR A 40 4.87 3.28 5.21
CA TYR A 40 4.64 2.06 4.46
C TYR A 40 5.08 2.24 3.01
N TRP A 41 4.62 3.32 2.36
CA TRP A 41 4.98 3.62 0.98
C TRP A 41 6.50 3.77 0.78
N MET A 42 7.18 4.51 1.66
CA MET A 42 8.63 4.71 1.55
C MET A 42 9.40 3.40 1.76
N VAL A 43 8.99 2.57 2.72
CA VAL A 43 9.64 1.30 3.02
C VAL A 43 9.42 0.30 1.89
N SER A 44 8.22 0.23 1.30
CA SER A 44 7.95 -0.62 0.11
C SER A 44 8.74 -0.18 -1.13
N ARG A 45 9.09 1.11 -1.24
CA ARG A 45 9.97 1.62 -2.30
C ARG A 45 11.44 1.33 -2.03
N TYR A 46 11.83 1.23 -0.77
CA TYR A 46 13.19 0.97 -0.34
C TYR A 46 13.54 -0.53 -0.41
N ASP A 47 12.66 -1.40 0.09
CA ASP A 47 12.78 -2.86 0.00
C ASP A 47 11.42 -3.48 -0.39
N PRO A 48 11.26 -3.99 -1.62
CA PRO A 48 10.02 -4.65 -2.05
C PRO A 48 9.65 -5.92 -1.27
N ASN A 49 10.59 -6.55 -0.56
CA ASN A 49 10.37 -7.81 0.17
C ASN A 49 10.01 -7.61 1.64
N VAL A 50 9.95 -6.36 2.10
CA VAL A 50 9.71 -6.04 3.50
C VAL A 50 8.30 -6.48 3.93
N ASN A 51 8.24 -7.37 4.91
CA ASN A 51 6.97 -7.79 5.52
C ASN A 51 6.59 -6.84 6.66
N VAL A 52 5.79 -5.83 6.33
CA VAL A 52 5.29 -4.86 7.31
C VAL A 52 3.91 -5.31 7.83
N HIS A 53 3.70 -5.19 9.13
CA HIS A 53 2.40 -5.46 9.75
C HIS A 53 1.33 -4.53 9.16
N GLY A 54 0.30 -5.09 8.52
CA GLY A 54 -0.68 -4.31 7.74
C GLY A 54 -1.75 -3.57 8.55
N THR A 55 -1.90 -3.88 9.85
CA THR A 55 -2.97 -3.31 10.69
C THR A 55 -2.43 -2.16 11.55
N ILE A 56 -3.22 -1.09 11.68
CA ILE A 56 -2.92 0.08 12.53
C ILE A 56 -4.12 0.52 13.37
N GLU A 57 -5.11 -0.36 13.52
CA GLU A 57 -6.39 -0.08 14.18
C GLU A 57 -6.21 0.08 15.69
N THR A 58 -5.47 -0.84 16.33
CA THR A 58 -5.21 -0.78 17.77
C THR A 58 -3.88 -0.08 18.07
N GLN A 59 -3.76 0.43 19.30
CA GLN A 59 -2.50 1.00 19.79
C GLN A 59 -1.34 -0.02 19.72
N ASP A 60 -1.61 -1.29 20.03
CA ASP A 60 -0.60 -2.34 19.99
C ASP A 60 -0.12 -2.60 18.55
N ASP A 61 -1.04 -2.61 17.58
CA ASP A 61 -0.71 -2.78 16.16
C ASP A 61 0.16 -1.61 15.66
N ARG A 62 -0.16 -0.38 16.05
CA ARG A 62 0.64 0.80 15.70
C ARG A 62 2.06 0.72 16.26
N ILE A 63 2.23 0.23 17.49
CA ILE A 63 3.54 0.04 18.10
C ILE A 63 4.30 -1.07 17.37
N LYS A 64 3.65 -2.19 17.04
CA LYS A 64 4.24 -3.29 16.27
C LYS A 64 4.68 -2.84 14.88
N PHE A 65 3.83 -2.10 14.18
CA PHE A 65 4.10 -1.49 12.87
C PHE A 65 5.36 -0.62 12.92
N LEU A 66 5.38 0.38 13.82
CA LEU A 66 6.53 1.27 13.95
C LEU A 66 7.79 0.51 14.35
N SER A 67 7.70 -0.37 15.35
CA SER A 67 8.85 -1.13 15.84
C SER A 67 9.44 -2.04 14.76
N GLY A 68 8.58 -2.64 13.92
CA GLY A 68 8.99 -3.43 12.76
C GLY A 68 9.77 -2.61 11.76
N ILE A 69 9.21 -1.47 11.33
CA ILE A 69 9.85 -0.57 10.36
C ILE A 69 11.16 -0.01 10.92
N THR A 70 11.16 0.53 12.15
CA THR A 70 12.38 1.11 12.71
C THR A 70 13.48 0.08 12.90
N ARG A 71 13.14 -1.17 13.25
CA ARG A 71 14.12 -2.26 13.37
C ARG A 71 14.69 -2.65 12.00
N HIS A 72 13.83 -2.74 10.98
CA HIS A 72 14.25 -3.06 9.62
C HIS A 72 15.21 -1.98 9.09
N LEU A 73 14.82 -0.71 9.17
CA LEU A 73 15.64 0.42 8.70
C LEU A 73 16.94 0.61 9.51
N ALA A 74 16.95 0.24 10.79
CA ALA A 74 18.15 0.32 11.61
C ALA A 74 19.26 -0.63 11.14
N ALA A 75 18.92 -1.75 10.49
CA ALA A 75 19.92 -2.66 9.92
C ALA A 75 20.77 -1.98 8.83
N ASP A 76 20.17 -1.02 8.14
CA ASP A 76 20.81 -0.25 7.05
C ASP A 76 21.33 1.12 7.53
N GLY A 77 21.39 1.35 8.84
CA GLY A 77 21.92 2.57 9.44
C GLY A 77 20.94 3.74 9.52
N ILE A 78 19.66 3.54 9.17
CA ILE A 78 18.63 4.59 9.22
C ILE A 78 17.90 4.51 10.57
N ILE A 79 18.33 5.33 11.52
CA ILE A 79 17.79 5.32 12.88
C ILE A 79 16.65 6.35 13.01
N LEU A 80 15.42 5.84 13.19
CA LEU A 80 14.22 6.65 13.39
C LEU A 80 13.69 6.53 14.83
N ASN A 81 13.18 7.63 15.37
CA ASN A 81 12.54 7.65 16.69
C ASN A 81 11.05 7.25 16.59
N SER A 82 10.72 6.04 17.01
CA SER A 82 9.36 5.51 17.02
C SER A 82 8.38 6.33 17.88
N LYS A 83 8.84 6.95 18.98
CA LYS A 83 7.96 7.81 19.80
C LYS A 83 7.54 9.08 19.06
N SER A 84 8.47 9.69 18.34
CA SER A 84 8.20 10.89 17.53
C SER A 84 7.28 10.55 16.35
N LEU A 85 7.47 9.39 15.72
CA LEU A 85 6.59 8.91 14.66
C LEU A 85 5.18 8.63 15.19
N TYR A 86 5.05 8.01 16.36
CA TYR A 86 3.76 7.73 16.99
C TYR A 86 2.99 9.00 17.38
N ALA A 87 3.70 10.05 17.82
CA ALA A 87 3.10 11.35 18.12
C ALA A 87 2.44 12.02 16.90
N ALA A 88 2.84 11.60 15.69
CA ALA A 88 2.23 11.94 14.41
C ALA A 88 2.00 13.44 14.16
N ASN A 89 2.85 14.27 14.73
CA ASN A 89 2.81 15.73 14.65
C ASN A 89 4.09 16.23 13.94
N GLY A 90 4.41 17.52 14.07
CA GLY A 90 5.63 18.08 13.47
C GLY A 90 6.96 17.39 13.87
N TYR A 91 7.02 16.65 14.98
CA TYR A 91 8.20 15.85 15.33
C TYR A 91 8.29 14.57 14.50
N ALA A 92 7.16 13.98 14.10
CA ALA A 92 7.14 12.85 13.17
C ALA A 92 7.77 13.25 11.83
N VAL A 93 7.46 14.46 11.33
CA VAL A 93 8.02 14.93 10.06
C VAL A 93 9.55 15.02 10.09
N LYS A 94 10.16 15.37 11.22
CA LYS A 94 11.63 15.38 11.35
C LYS A 94 12.22 13.99 11.16
N GLU A 95 11.55 12.96 11.69
CA GLU A 95 11.98 11.57 11.53
C GLU A 95 11.70 11.09 10.10
N LEU A 96 10.53 11.38 9.54
CA LEU A 96 10.20 11.06 8.15
C LEU A 96 11.17 11.70 7.15
N LEU A 97 11.60 12.94 7.41
CA LEU A 97 12.54 13.66 6.57
C LEU A 97 13.91 12.98 6.52
N LYS A 98 14.37 12.32 7.58
CA LYS A 98 15.63 11.56 7.56
C LYS A 98 15.57 10.46 6.51
N PHE A 99 14.49 9.69 6.49
CA PHE A 99 14.34 8.60 5.54
C PHE A 99 14.07 9.11 4.11
N ALA A 100 13.23 10.15 3.98
CA ALA A 100 13.01 10.81 2.69
C ALA A 100 14.30 11.39 2.10
N ASN A 101 15.23 11.88 2.92
CA ASN A 101 16.54 12.34 2.43
C ASN A 101 17.34 11.20 1.81
N VAL A 102 17.40 10.02 2.45
CA VAL A 102 18.12 8.86 1.91
C VAL A 102 17.54 8.45 0.55
N LEU A 103 16.22 8.34 0.45
CA LEU A 103 15.55 7.98 -0.81
C LEU A 103 15.76 9.04 -1.89
N HIS A 104 15.70 10.31 -1.52
CA HIS A 104 15.88 11.41 -2.46
C HIS A 104 17.35 11.57 -2.91
N GLU A 105 18.32 11.32 -2.03
CA GLU A 105 19.73 11.30 -2.38
C GLU A 105 20.04 10.13 -3.31
N ALA A 106 19.46 8.96 -3.06
CA ALA A 106 19.55 7.83 -3.98
C ALA A 106 18.94 8.17 -5.36
N LEU A 107 17.78 8.84 -5.40
CA LEU A 107 17.17 9.29 -6.64
C LEU A 107 18.07 10.26 -7.41
N ILE A 108 18.60 11.30 -6.74
CA ILE A 108 19.53 12.25 -7.39
C ILE A 108 20.81 11.54 -7.85
N ALA A 109 21.33 10.59 -7.07
CA ALA A 109 22.50 9.83 -7.46
C ALA A 109 22.26 9.02 -8.74
N VAL A 110 21.06 8.44 -8.88
CA VAL A 110 20.61 7.77 -10.10
C VAL A 110 20.48 8.78 -11.23
N GLU A 111 19.77 9.90 -11.06
CA GLU A 111 19.60 10.93 -12.09
C GLU A 111 20.94 11.51 -12.59
N ASN A 112 21.90 11.72 -11.69
CA ASN A 112 23.23 12.21 -12.04
C ASN A 112 24.09 11.14 -12.73
N TYR A 113 23.88 9.86 -12.43
CA TYR A 113 24.44 8.75 -13.23
C TYR A 113 23.76 8.66 -14.61
N GLU A 114 22.48 9.01 -14.68
CA GLU A 114 21.66 9.02 -15.90
C GLU A 114 21.78 10.28 -16.77
N GLY A 115 22.74 11.16 -16.45
CA GLY A 115 23.37 12.00 -17.48
C GLY A 115 23.97 11.18 -18.64
N LEU A 116 24.09 9.86 -18.46
CA LEU A 116 24.34 8.82 -19.46
C LEU A 116 23.14 7.85 -19.58
N GLY A 117 21.93 8.40 -19.73
CA GLY A 117 20.72 7.76 -20.26
C GLY A 117 20.34 6.36 -19.77
N ASN A 118 19.41 6.25 -18.78
CA ASN A 118 18.48 5.11 -18.69
C ASN A 118 17.33 5.22 -17.65
N PHE A 119 16.71 6.39 -17.44
CA PHE A 119 15.55 6.51 -16.51
C PHE A 119 14.42 5.54 -16.85
N ASP A 120 14.27 5.27 -18.15
CA ASP A 120 13.29 4.34 -18.70
C ASP A 120 13.56 2.89 -18.26
N ASP A 121 14.81 2.52 -17.99
CA ASP A 121 15.23 1.16 -17.61
C ASP A 121 15.01 0.87 -16.12
N PHE A 122 15.12 1.89 -15.24
CA PHE A 122 14.74 1.76 -13.83
C PHE A 122 13.22 1.73 -13.64
N ALA A 123 12.48 2.63 -14.32
CA ALA A 123 11.02 2.54 -14.38
C ALA A 123 10.57 1.21 -14.98
N MET A 124 11.28 0.72 -16.02
CA MET A 124 11.08 -0.61 -16.57
C MET A 124 11.47 -1.71 -15.58
N SER A 125 12.43 -1.54 -14.68
CA SER A 125 12.78 -2.54 -13.65
C SER A 125 11.71 -2.71 -12.57
N ILE A 126 11.11 -1.59 -12.12
CA ILE A 126 9.94 -1.60 -11.21
C ILE A 126 8.74 -2.24 -11.93
N ASN A 127 8.52 -1.87 -13.20
CA ASN A 127 7.51 -2.51 -14.04
C ASN A 127 7.86 -3.96 -14.41
N LEU A 128 9.13 -4.37 -14.41
CA LEU A 128 9.55 -5.74 -14.72
C LEU A 128 9.19 -6.65 -13.56
N GLY A 129 9.25 -6.15 -12.32
CA GLY A 129 8.73 -6.83 -11.14
C GLY A 129 7.22 -7.09 -11.25
N THR A 130 6.45 -6.07 -11.65
CA THR A 130 4.99 -6.21 -11.84
C THR A 130 4.66 -7.11 -13.03
N VAL A 131 5.40 -7.03 -14.14
CA VAL A 131 5.24 -7.90 -15.33
C VAL A 131 5.62 -9.35 -15.01
N LYS A 132 6.68 -9.60 -14.24
CA LYS A 132 7.04 -10.96 -13.80
C LYS A 132 5.94 -11.56 -12.90
N ARG A 133 5.38 -10.76 -11.98
CA ARG A 133 4.24 -11.18 -11.15
C ARG A 133 2.99 -11.44 -11.98
N ALA A 134 2.69 -10.57 -12.95
CA ALA A 134 1.56 -10.74 -13.86
C ALA A 134 1.70 -12.01 -14.73
N ARG A 135 2.92 -12.32 -15.22
CA ARG A 135 3.20 -13.57 -15.94
C ARG A 135 3.09 -14.80 -15.05
N ALA A 136 3.58 -14.72 -13.81
CA ALA A 136 3.44 -15.81 -12.84
C ALA A 136 1.96 -16.09 -12.55
N LEU A 137 1.17 -15.04 -12.32
CA LEU A 137 -0.26 -15.14 -12.07
C LEU A 137 -1.04 -15.62 -13.31
N ALA A 138 -0.67 -15.19 -14.51
CA ALA A 138 -1.24 -15.72 -15.76
C ALA A 138 -0.89 -17.21 -15.97
N SER A 139 0.33 -17.63 -15.61
CA SER A 139 0.73 -19.04 -15.62
C SER A 139 -0.08 -19.86 -14.62
N GLU A 140 -0.33 -19.31 -13.42
CA GLU A 140 -1.14 -19.94 -12.39
C GLU A 140 -2.60 -20.06 -12.85
N ILE A 141 -3.20 -19.01 -13.44
CA ILE A 141 -4.53 -19.08 -14.06
C ILE A 141 -4.58 -20.14 -15.15
N THR A 142 -3.53 -20.24 -15.98
CA THR A 142 -3.47 -21.25 -17.06
C THR A 142 -3.37 -22.66 -16.50
N GLU A 143 -2.56 -22.88 -15.46
CA GLU A 143 -2.43 -24.18 -14.78
C GLU A 143 -3.72 -24.58 -14.06
N GLN A 144 -4.39 -23.64 -13.40
CA GLN A 144 -5.68 -23.93 -12.76
C GLN A 144 -6.78 -24.16 -13.81
N GLY A 145 -6.74 -23.42 -14.93
CA GLY A 145 -7.64 -23.62 -16.07
C GLY A 145 -7.46 -24.99 -16.72
N SER A 146 -6.22 -25.48 -16.85
CA SER A 146 -5.96 -26.83 -17.36
C SER A 146 -6.43 -27.91 -16.38
N ARG A 147 -6.23 -27.73 -15.06
CA ARG A 147 -6.77 -28.64 -14.03
C ARG A 147 -8.29 -28.69 -14.06
N LEU A 148 -8.94 -27.53 -14.17
CA LEU A 148 -10.39 -27.44 -14.28
C LEU A 148 -10.89 -28.09 -15.58
N TYR A 149 -10.19 -27.90 -16.69
CA TYR A 149 -10.48 -28.56 -17.96
C TYR A 149 -10.30 -30.09 -17.87
N GLU A 150 -9.27 -30.58 -17.18
CA GLU A 150 -9.07 -32.02 -16.95
C GLU A 150 -10.19 -32.61 -16.09
N MET A 151 -10.60 -31.91 -15.02
CA MET A 151 -11.74 -32.29 -14.18
C MET A 151 -13.07 -32.28 -14.94
N LEU A 152 -13.26 -31.37 -15.89
CA LEU A 152 -14.49 -31.27 -16.70
C LEU A 152 -14.47 -32.15 -17.96
N SER A 153 -13.32 -32.46 -18.54
CA SER A 153 -13.21 -33.32 -19.73
C SER A 153 -13.47 -34.80 -19.42
N GLY A 154 -13.39 -35.21 -18.15
CA GLY A 154 -13.93 -36.48 -17.67
C GLY A 154 -15.46 -36.59 -17.73
N TYR A 155 -16.18 -35.51 -18.09
CA TYR A 155 -17.64 -35.45 -18.16
C TYR A 155 -18.23 -35.95 -19.50
N GLU A 156 -17.43 -36.23 -20.53
CA GLU A 156 -17.94 -36.61 -21.87
C GLU A 156 -18.72 -37.94 -21.92
N GLY A 157 -18.92 -38.64 -20.80
CA GLY A 157 -19.85 -39.77 -20.73
C GLY A 157 -20.43 -39.98 -19.34
N ASN A 158 -21.58 -39.37 -19.04
CA ASN A 158 -22.64 -39.82 -18.13
C ASN A 158 -22.29 -40.65 -16.86
N ALA A 159 -21.13 -40.45 -16.21
CA ALA A 159 -20.71 -41.30 -15.09
C ALA A 159 -20.32 -40.59 -13.80
N ASP A 160 -19.85 -39.34 -13.79
CA ASP A 160 -19.35 -38.74 -12.53
C ASP A 160 -20.00 -37.39 -12.20
N ARG A 161 -21.16 -37.48 -11.55
CA ARG A 161 -21.75 -36.36 -10.78
C ARG A 161 -20.73 -35.79 -9.77
N ASN A 162 -19.83 -36.66 -9.28
CA ASN A 162 -18.71 -36.33 -8.40
C ASN A 162 -17.68 -35.41 -9.06
N ALA A 163 -17.40 -35.53 -10.37
CA ALA A 163 -16.45 -34.65 -11.06
C ALA A 163 -16.99 -33.22 -11.18
N LEU A 164 -18.30 -33.09 -11.41
CA LEU A 164 -18.99 -31.80 -11.41
C LEU A 164 -19.00 -31.18 -10.01
N GLU A 165 -19.27 -31.97 -8.97
CA GLU A 165 -19.25 -31.52 -7.57
C GLU A 165 -17.84 -31.10 -7.11
N ASN A 166 -16.81 -31.80 -7.57
CA ASN A 166 -15.41 -31.43 -7.34
C ASN A 166 -15.01 -30.15 -8.10
N ALA A 167 -15.46 -29.96 -9.34
CA ALA A 167 -15.21 -28.73 -10.10
C ALA A 167 -15.94 -27.53 -9.49
N LEU A 168 -17.16 -27.71 -9.00
CA LEU A 168 -17.93 -26.68 -8.32
C LEU A 168 -17.31 -26.29 -6.96
N SER A 169 -16.91 -27.27 -6.15
CA SER A 169 -16.22 -26.99 -4.88
C SER A 169 -14.84 -26.38 -5.08
N PHE A 170 -14.12 -26.75 -6.14
CA PHE A 170 -12.90 -26.06 -6.56
C PHE A 170 -13.18 -24.59 -6.86
N LEU A 171 -14.17 -24.28 -7.70
CA LEU A 171 -14.56 -22.90 -8.00
C LEU A 171 -15.01 -22.12 -6.76
N ASP A 172 -15.70 -22.75 -5.82
CA ASP A 172 -16.15 -22.12 -4.56
C ASP A 172 -14.97 -21.79 -3.62
N LEU A 173 -13.98 -22.69 -3.52
CA LEU A 173 -12.72 -22.44 -2.83
C LEU A 173 -11.91 -21.30 -3.47
N PHE A 174 -11.95 -21.16 -4.79
CA PHE A 174 -11.31 -20.05 -5.49
C PHE A 174 -12.09 -18.75 -5.34
N SER A 175 -13.42 -18.78 -5.38
CA SER A 175 -14.27 -17.63 -5.09
C SER A 175 -14.00 -17.10 -3.69
N SER A 176 -13.92 -17.98 -2.70
CA SER A 176 -13.54 -17.64 -1.32
C SER A 176 -12.11 -17.06 -1.23
N LYS A 177 -11.13 -17.58 -1.98
CA LYS A 177 -9.77 -17.00 -2.02
C LYS A 177 -9.70 -15.64 -2.71
N ILE A 178 -10.55 -15.38 -3.69
CA ILE A 178 -10.65 -14.07 -4.36
C ILE A 178 -11.37 -13.07 -3.44
N ASP A 179 -12.42 -13.49 -2.72
CA ASP A 179 -13.12 -12.68 -1.72
C ASP A 179 -12.26 -12.39 -0.47
N HIS A 180 -11.33 -13.27 -0.11
CA HIS A 180 -10.44 -13.10 1.05
C HIS A 180 -9.10 -12.44 0.74
N GLY A 181 -8.95 -11.82 -0.43
CA GLY A 181 -7.89 -10.83 -0.58
C GLY A 181 -8.12 -9.76 0.48
N ALA A 182 -7.26 -9.69 1.50
CA ALA A 182 -7.32 -8.66 2.54
C ALA A 182 -7.42 -7.23 1.94
N GLU A 183 -6.97 -7.08 0.69
CA GLU A 183 -7.13 -5.90 -0.14
C GLU A 183 -8.61 -5.62 -0.50
N HIS A 184 -9.42 -6.62 -0.86
CA HIS A 184 -10.82 -6.43 -1.26
C HIS A 184 -11.70 -6.03 -0.08
N GLU A 185 -11.52 -6.65 1.09
CA GLU A 185 -12.21 -6.27 2.32
C GLU A 185 -11.78 -4.86 2.79
N HIS A 186 -10.50 -4.52 2.65
CA HIS A 186 -10.00 -3.20 2.96
C HIS A 186 -10.56 -2.13 2.01
N ILE A 187 -10.61 -2.41 0.71
CA ILE A 187 -11.19 -1.55 -0.32
C ILE A 187 -12.69 -1.37 -0.05
N GLU A 188 -13.43 -2.44 0.25
CA GLU A 188 -14.86 -2.37 0.55
C GLU A 188 -15.14 -1.53 1.80
N ARG A 189 -14.37 -1.73 2.89
CA ARG A 189 -14.46 -0.90 4.10
C ARG A 189 -14.09 0.56 3.85
N GLN A 190 -13.16 0.85 2.94
CA GLN A 190 -12.83 2.22 2.56
C GLN A 190 -13.95 2.87 1.73
N VAL A 191 -14.52 2.14 0.77
CA VAL A 191 -15.64 2.62 -0.05
C VAL A 191 -16.88 2.88 0.81
N GLN A 192 -17.22 1.99 1.74
CA GLN A 192 -18.35 2.19 2.67
C GLN A 192 -18.15 3.43 3.55
N ARG A 193 -16.94 3.64 4.10
CA ARG A 193 -16.63 4.85 4.89
C ARG A 193 -16.77 6.14 4.08
N ILE A 194 -16.34 6.13 2.81
CA ILE A 194 -16.48 7.30 1.93
C ILE A 194 -17.96 7.59 1.64
N ILE A 195 -18.76 6.55 1.39
CA ILE A 195 -20.20 6.69 1.17
C ILE A 195 -20.90 7.27 2.42
N GLU A 196 -20.58 6.77 3.61
CA GLU A 196 -21.13 7.28 4.88
C GLU A 196 -20.73 8.72 5.16
N SER A 197 -19.45 9.07 4.93
CA SER A 197 -18.99 10.46 5.06
C SER A 197 -19.72 11.38 4.10
N THR A 198 -19.86 10.97 2.84
CA THR A 198 -20.55 11.77 1.81
C THR A 198 -22.02 11.93 2.16
N ARG A 199 -22.68 10.88 2.66
CA ARG A 199 -24.08 10.94 3.11
C ARG A 199 -24.25 11.90 4.29
N HIS A 200 -23.34 11.87 5.26
CA HIS A 200 -23.38 12.76 6.41
C HIS A 200 -23.15 14.23 6.02
N ASP A 201 -22.28 14.48 5.04
CA ASP A 201 -22.05 15.83 4.51
C ASP A 201 -23.26 16.34 3.72
N VAL A 202 -23.91 15.47 2.93
CA VAL A 202 -25.17 15.79 2.25
C VAL A 202 -26.29 16.10 3.25
N ASP A 203 -26.44 15.32 4.32
CA ASP A 203 -27.44 15.57 5.37
C ASP A 203 -27.17 16.89 6.13
N LYS A 204 -25.90 17.22 6.37
CA LYS A 204 -25.49 18.53 6.92
C LYS A 204 -25.81 19.68 5.98
N GLN A 205 -25.56 19.53 4.68
CA GLN A 205 -25.93 20.58 3.72
C GLN A 205 -27.45 20.74 3.61
N HIS A 206 -28.21 19.65 3.67
CA HIS A 206 -29.67 19.67 3.60
C HIS A 206 -30.31 20.28 4.84
N SER A 207 -29.73 20.05 6.04
CA SER A 207 -30.17 20.68 7.29
C SER A 207 -29.79 22.17 7.35
N LEU A 208 -28.64 22.57 6.83
CA LEU A 208 -28.26 23.98 6.70
C LEU A 208 -29.16 24.75 5.74
N GLN A 209 -29.65 24.11 4.67
CA GLN A 209 -30.62 24.71 3.74
C GLN A 209 -32.03 24.84 4.31
N GLN A 210 -32.41 24.07 5.34
CA GLN A 210 -33.72 24.20 6.01
C GLN A 210 -33.70 25.21 7.18
N SER A 211 -32.53 25.65 7.63
CA SER A 211 -32.35 26.65 8.70
C SER A 211 -32.18 28.09 8.20
N LEU A 212 -32.34 28.32 6.90
CA LEU A 212 -32.40 29.61 6.21
C LEU A 212 -33.79 29.83 5.63
#